data_AF-A0A953U640-F1
#
_entry.id   AF-A0A953U640-F1
#
_cell.length_a   1.000
_cell.length_b   1.000
_cell.length_c   1.000
_cell.angle_alpha   90.00
_cell.angle_beta   90.00
_cell.angle_gamma   90.00
#
_symmetry.space_group_name_H-M   'P 1'
#
loop_
_entity.id
_entity.type
_entity.pdbx_description
1 polymer ?
#
loop_
_entity_poly.entity_id
_entity_poly.type
_entity_poly.pdbx_seq_one_letter_code
_entity_poly.pdbx_strand_id
1 'polypeptide(L)'
;GRFGVYGGRFVPETLMAALEELEREYERAKRDRRFQKRLDGLLKTYAGRPTPLFFAQRLTKKLGGAKIYLKREDLLHTGAHKINNCLGQALLAERMGKRRIIAETGAGQHGVATATVCALLGFQCVVYMGTEDMRRQELNVFRMRLLGAEVRGVDSGSRTLKDAINEAMRDWVTNVRTTHYLLGSVLGAHPYPTMVRDFHRVIGREARAQILKAEGKLPTAILACVGGGSNSIGIFYDFIKDKRVKLVGVEAGGRGHALGEHAARFHGGSPGVLQGTYSYVLQDKAGQIAATHSVSAGLDYPSIGPEHAWLKDSKRAEYVSASDTKALEACTLLARTEGIIPALESAHAVAELVKRAPKMKKSDIVIVNISGRGDKDVGILREQLKF
;
A
#
# COMPACT_ATOMS: atom_id res chain seq x y z
N GLY A 1 -18.86 5.21 7.34
CA GLY A 1 -17.74 4.43 6.79
C GLY A 1 -18.14 3.27 5.90
N ARG A 2 -18.91 3.52 4.83
CA ARG A 2 -19.21 2.53 3.79
C ARG A 2 -18.97 3.12 2.40
N PHE A 3 -18.60 2.27 1.45
CA PHE A 3 -18.43 2.57 0.03
C PHE A 3 -19.38 1.67 -0.75
N GLY A 4 -20.57 2.17 -1.10
CA GLY A 4 -21.68 1.29 -1.48
C GLY A 4 -21.97 0.29 -0.36
N VAL A 5 -21.90 -1.02 -0.68
CA VAL A 5 -22.11 -2.10 0.30
C VAL A 5 -20.86 -2.41 1.15
N TYR A 6 -19.67 -1.99 0.72
CA TYR A 6 -18.39 -2.35 1.33
C TYR A 6 -17.97 -1.44 2.50
N GLY A 7 -17.07 -1.91 3.35
CA GLY A 7 -16.54 -1.17 4.50
C GLY A 7 -17.18 -1.60 5.81
N GLY A 8 -17.57 -0.64 6.66
CA GLY A 8 -18.21 -0.88 7.95
C GLY A 8 -17.24 -1.00 9.13
N ARG A 9 -17.77 -1.48 10.26
CA ARG A 9 -17.05 -1.77 11.50
C ARG A 9 -17.45 -3.16 11.97
N PHE A 10 -16.69 -4.17 11.55
CA PHE A 10 -16.91 -5.56 11.91
C PHE A 10 -15.87 -6.01 12.93
N VAL A 11 -15.89 -5.37 14.10
CA VAL A 11 -14.93 -5.60 15.20
C VAL A 11 -15.68 -5.95 16.48
N PRO A 12 -15.00 -6.56 17.48
CA PRO A 12 -15.58 -6.71 18.81
C PRO A 12 -15.94 -5.36 19.45
N GLU A 13 -16.96 -5.36 20.29
CA GLU A 13 -17.44 -4.17 21.00
C GLU A 13 -16.32 -3.47 21.80
N THR A 14 -15.36 -4.23 22.32
CA THR A 14 -14.21 -3.71 23.07
C THR A 14 -13.33 -2.74 22.27
N LEU A 15 -13.37 -2.76 20.93
CA LEU A 15 -12.64 -1.84 20.06
C LEU A 15 -13.48 -0.63 19.60
N MET A 16 -14.79 -0.62 19.84
CA MET A 16 -15.66 0.43 19.30
C MET A 16 -15.32 1.81 19.87
N ALA A 17 -15.09 1.92 21.17
CA ALA A 17 -14.70 3.18 21.81
C ALA A 17 -13.42 3.78 21.20
N ALA A 18 -12.44 2.94 20.87
CA ALA A 18 -11.17 3.35 20.26
C ALA A 18 -11.35 3.84 18.82
N LEU A 19 -12.17 3.14 18.04
CA LEU A 19 -12.48 3.51 16.65
C LEU A 19 -13.28 4.81 16.59
N GLU A 20 -14.18 5.03 17.54
CA GLU A 20 -14.93 6.28 17.63
C GLU A 20 -14.05 7.45 18.11
N GLU A 21 -13.15 7.24 19.06
CA GLU A 21 -12.14 8.23 19.45
C GLU A 21 -11.30 8.64 18.24
N LEU A 22 -10.78 7.65 17.50
CA LEU A 22 -10.00 7.86 16.28
C LEU A 22 -10.81 8.59 15.21
N GLU A 23 -12.06 8.22 14.97
CA GLU A 23 -12.92 8.88 13.98
C GLU A 23 -13.15 10.36 14.35
N ARG A 24 -13.50 10.63 15.61
CA ARG A 24 -13.75 11.99 16.09
C ARG A 24 -12.50 12.85 15.94
N GLU A 25 -11.34 12.35 16.35
CA GLU A 25 -10.11 13.14 16.20
C GLU A 25 -9.65 13.27 14.77
N TYR A 26 -9.84 12.24 13.94
CA TYR A 26 -9.57 12.36 12.52
C TYR A 26 -10.40 13.45 11.86
N GLU A 27 -11.71 13.50 12.12
CA GLU A 27 -12.61 14.52 11.56
C GLU A 27 -12.26 15.94 12.03
N ARG A 28 -11.79 16.10 13.27
CA ARG A 28 -11.27 17.37 13.80
C ARG A 28 -9.97 17.77 13.10
N ALA A 29 -8.98 16.87 13.06
CA ALA A 29 -7.67 17.11 12.47
C ALA A 29 -7.74 17.43 10.96
N LYS A 30 -8.68 16.80 10.25
CA LYS A 30 -8.94 17.06 8.82
C LYS A 30 -9.33 18.52 8.54
N ARG A 31 -9.98 19.20 9.49
CA ARG A 31 -10.45 20.60 9.37
C ARG A 31 -9.50 21.59 10.05
N ASP A 32 -8.57 21.10 10.87
CA ASP A 32 -7.62 21.92 11.62
C ASP A 32 -6.42 22.35 10.76
N ARG A 33 -6.34 23.66 10.46
CA ARG A 33 -5.24 24.25 9.70
C ARG A 33 -3.86 24.03 10.34
N ARG A 34 -3.77 23.96 11.67
CA ARG A 34 -2.49 23.72 12.37
C ARG A 34 -2.01 22.29 12.14
N PHE A 35 -2.91 21.32 12.19
CA PHE A 35 -2.60 19.93 11.85
C PHE A 35 -2.15 19.81 10.38
N GLN A 36 -2.92 20.37 9.44
CA GLN A 36 -2.57 20.33 8.02
C GLN A 36 -1.21 20.98 7.75
N LYS A 37 -0.93 22.15 8.35
CA LYS A 37 0.37 22.82 8.22
C LYS A 37 1.52 21.97 8.78
N ARG A 38 1.32 21.29 9.92
CA ARG A 38 2.34 20.42 10.51
C ARG A 38 2.58 19.18 9.66
N LEU A 39 1.52 18.53 9.18
CA LEU A 39 1.63 17.38 8.29
C LEU A 39 2.30 17.76 6.97
N ASP A 40 1.88 18.84 6.32
CA ASP A 40 2.48 19.33 5.07
C ASP A 40 3.95 19.72 5.27
N GLY A 41 4.27 20.33 6.42
CA GLY A 41 5.65 20.61 6.82
C GLY A 41 6.50 19.35 6.85
N LEU A 42 6.08 18.32 7.58
CA LEU A 42 6.80 17.05 7.66
C LEU A 42 6.86 16.31 6.31
N LEU A 43 5.76 16.31 5.54
CA LEU A 43 5.76 15.71 4.20
C LEU A 43 6.81 16.38 3.31
N LYS A 44 6.93 17.70 3.37
CA LYS A 44 7.89 18.46 2.55
C LYS A 44 9.33 18.29 3.04
N THR A 45 9.59 18.57 4.32
CA THR A 45 10.96 18.73 4.83
C THR A 45 11.55 17.44 5.40
N TYR A 46 10.72 16.48 5.81
CA TYR A 46 11.17 15.21 6.38
C TYR A 46 10.97 14.05 5.41
N ALA A 47 9.78 13.93 4.80
CA ALA A 47 9.51 12.83 3.85
C ALA A 47 10.06 13.08 2.45
N GLY A 48 10.30 14.35 2.07
CA GLY A 48 10.88 14.73 0.78
C GLY A 48 9.86 14.99 -0.34
N ARG A 49 8.63 15.41 -0.01
CA ARG A 49 7.59 15.74 -1.00
C ARG A 49 7.78 17.15 -1.61
N PRO A 50 7.33 17.39 -2.86
CA PRO A 50 6.67 16.44 -3.75
C PRO A 50 7.63 15.43 -4.38
N THR A 51 7.17 14.20 -4.59
CA THR A 51 7.96 13.20 -5.31
C THR A 51 7.92 13.48 -6.82
N PRO A 52 8.99 13.25 -7.59
CA PRO A 52 9.00 13.47 -9.03
C PRO A 52 7.97 12.62 -9.81
N LEU A 53 7.53 13.15 -10.95
CA LEU A 53 6.89 12.39 -12.02
C LEU A 53 7.88 12.27 -13.18
N PHE A 54 8.53 11.12 -13.30
CA PHE A 54 9.67 10.90 -14.19
C PHE A 54 9.22 10.36 -15.55
N PHE A 55 9.61 11.02 -16.65
CA PHE A 55 9.37 10.50 -18.00
C PHE A 55 10.40 9.43 -18.36
N ALA A 56 9.96 8.17 -18.43
CA ALA A 56 10.81 7.00 -18.71
C ALA A 56 11.04 6.86 -20.22
N GLN A 57 11.93 7.68 -20.77
CA GLN A 57 12.15 7.80 -22.22
C GLN A 57 12.67 6.49 -22.85
N ARG A 58 13.57 5.76 -22.17
CA ARG A 58 14.16 4.53 -22.71
C ARG A 58 13.14 3.40 -22.73
N LEU A 59 12.34 3.27 -21.68
CA LEU A 59 11.24 2.32 -21.57
C LEU A 59 10.14 2.64 -22.58
N THR A 60 9.79 3.93 -22.74
CA THR A 60 8.84 4.40 -23.77
C THR A 60 9.32 3.98 -25.16
N LYS A 61 10.59 4.25 -25.50
CA LYS A 61 11.19 3.85 -26.79
C LYS A 61 11.20 2.34 -26.96
N LYS A 62 11.54 1.59 -25.92
CA LYS A 62 11.62 0.13 -25.95
C LYS A 62 10.26 -0.54 -26.14
N LEU A 63 9.20 -0.01 -25.53
CA LEU A 63 7.83 -0.55 -25.67
C LEU A 63 7.10 -0.02 -26.90
N GLY A 64 7.58 1.05 -27.53
CA GLY A 64 7.15 1.51 -28.86
C GLY A 64 5.77 2.16 -28.96
N GLY A 65 5.00 2.21 -27.87
CA GLY A 65 3.65 2.76 -27.80
C GLY A 65 3.54 4.02 -26.94
N ALA A 66 2.66 4.00 -25.93
CA ALA A 66 2.35 5.15 -25.08
C ALA A 66 3.58 5.77 -24.40
N LYS A 67 3.49 7.07 -24.09
CA LYS A 67 4.43 7.79 -23.22
C LYS A 67 4.30 7.29 -21.77
N ILE A 68 5.42 7.00 -21.13
CA ILE A 68 5.45 6.35 -19.81
C ILE A 68 6.00 7.32 -18.77
N TYR A 69 5.20 7.57 -17.73
CA TYR A 69 5.58 8.37 -16.59
C TYR A 69 5.57 7.53 -15.31
N LEU A 70 6.59 7.69 -14.48
CA LEU A 70 6.75 6.99 -13.21
C LEU A 70 6.54 7.97 -12.06
N LYS A 71 5.52 7.75 -11.22
CA LYS A 71 5.35 8.51 -9.98
C LYS A 71 6.28 7.92 -8.91
N ARG A 72 7.30 8.70 -8.51
CA ARG A 72 8.50 8.22 -7.79
C ARG A 72 8.34 8.17 -6.27
N GLU A 73 7.38 7.40 -5.77
CA GLU A 73 7.23 7.20 -4.31
C GLU A 73 8.38 6.39 -3.69
N ASP A 74 9.20 5.73 -4.52
CA ASP A 74 10.45 5.09 -4.15
C ASP A 74 11.52 6.05 -3.61
N LEU A 75 11.41 7.35 -3.93
CA LEU A 75 12.34 8.38 -3.47
C LEU A 75 11.95 9.02 -2.14
N LEU A 76 10.81 8.66 -1.56
CA LEU A 76 10.45 9.15 -0.23
C LEU A 76 11.45 8.68 0.81
N HIS A 77 11.55 9.45 1.90
CA HIS A 77 12.16 8.95 3.13
C HIS A 77 11.54 7.60 3.51
N THR A 78 12.37 6.73 4.08
CA THR A 78 12.13 5.29 4.32
C THR A 78 12.07 4.40 3.07
N GLY A 79 11.80 4.96 1.88
CA GLY A 79 11.88 4.28 0.58
C GLY A 79 10.55 3.82 0.00
N ALA A 80 9.41 4.26 0.54
CA ALA A 80 8.08 3.88 0.03
C ALA A 80 6.99 4.88 0.41
N HIS A 81 5.85 4.80 -0.30
CA HIS A 81 4.65 5.60 -0.02
C HIS A 81 4.14 5.53 1.42
N LYS A 82 4.50 4.51 2.20
CA LYS A 82 3.98 4.24 3.55
C LYS A 82 4.22 5.38 4.55
N ILE A 83 5.30 6.14 4.39
CA ILE A 83 5.63 7.26 5.27
C ILE A 83 4.54 8.35 5.28
N ASN A 84 3.81 8.52 4.18
CA ASN A 84 2.71 9.49 4.08
C ASN A 84 1.63 9.22 5.14
N ASN A 85 1.19 7.96 5.23
CA ASN A 85 0.20 7.50 6.19
C ASN A 85 0.74 7.51 7.63
N CYS A 86 1.99 7.07 7.81
CA CYS A 86 2.60 6.99 9.13
C CYS A 86 2.73 8.37 9.79
N LEU A 87 3.12 9.40 9.04
CA LEU A 87 3.17 10.76 9.55
C LEU A 87 1.78 11.26 9.95
N GLY A 88 0.77 11.06 9.09
CA GLY A 88 -0.61 11.46 9.39
C GLY A 88 -1.15 10.80 10.66
N GLN A 89 -1.00 9.49 10.78
CA GLN A 89 -1.51 8.74 11.93
C GLN A 89 -0.71 8.99 13.21
N ALA A 90 0.61 9.14 13.16
CA ALA A 90 1.39 9.43 14.36
C ALA A 90 1.06 10.82 14.94
N LEU A 91 0.78 11.81 14.07
CA LEU A 91 0.27 13.10 14.52
C LEU A 91 -1.14 13.00 15.14
N LEU A 92 -1.99 12.09 14.66
CA LEU A 92 -3.28 11.82 15.31
C LEU A 92 -3.09 11.15 16.68
N ALA A 93 -2.17 10.19 16.78
CA ALA A 93 -1.84 9.52 18.04
C ALA A 93 -1.36 10.52 19.10
N GLU A 94 -0.53 11.50 18.70
CA GLU A 94 -0.08 12.60 19.55
C GLU A 94 -1.26 13.44 20.07
N ARG A 95 -2.20 13.82 19.19
CA ARG A 95 -3.40 14.60 19.56
C ARG A 95 -4.34 13.85 20.48
N MET A 96 -4.44 12.53 20.32
CA MET A 96 -5.21 11.65 21.21
C MET A 96 -4.46 11.35 22.52
N GLY A 97 -3.26 11.90 22.73
CA GLY A 97 -2.48 11.68 23.95
C GLY A 97 -1.97 10.25 24.13
N LYS A 98 -1.92 9.47 23.04
CA LYS A 98 -1.37 8.10 23.09
C LYS A 98 0.14 8.17 23.28
N ARG A 99 0.72 7.18 23.95
CA ARG A 99 2.18 7.13 24.23
C ARG A 99 2.88 5.98 23.53
N ARG A 100 2.09 5.03 23.04
CA ARG A 100 2.56 3.80 22.41
C ARG A 100 1.88 3.62 21.06
N ILE A 101 2.66 3.18 20.08
CA ILE A 101 2.20 2.82 18.76
C ILE A 101 2.51 1.35 18.51
N ILE A 102 1.51 0.64 17.98
CA ILE A 102 1.69 -0.70 17.44
C ILE A 102 1.39 -0.71 15.95
N ALA A 103 2.03 -1.60 15.22
CA ALA A 103 1.75 -1.83 13.80
C ALA A 103 2.05 -3.29 13.41
N GLU A 104 1.45 -3.74 12.32
CA GLU A 104 1.84 -4.97 11.61
C GLU A 104 2.88 -4.68 10.53
N THR A 105 3.59 -5.68 10.04
CA THR A 105 4.27 -5.57 8.74
C THR A 105 4.49 -6.93 8.08
N GLY A 106 4.48 -6.94 6.75
CA GLY A 106 4.89 -8.08 5.91
C GLY A 106 6.26 -7.80 5.32
N ALA A 107 6.31 -7.10 4.18
CA ALA A 107 7.56 -6.65 3.54
C ALA A 107 8.46 -5.72 4.39
N GLY A 108 8.06 -5.33 5.61
CA GLY A 108 8.85 -4.48 6.51
C GLY A 108 8.76 -2.98 6.23
N GLN A 109 8.32 -2.53 5.04
CA GLN A 109 8.27 -1.09 4.72
C GLN A 109 7.34 -0.29 5.63
N HIS A 110 6.18 -0.86 5.98
CA HIS A 110 5.24 -0.21 6.92
C HIS A 110 5.83 -0.16 8.34
N GLY A 111 6.47 -1.24 8.78
CA GLY A 111 7.12 -1.31 10.08
C GLY A 111 8.27 -0.30 10.19
N VAL A 112 9.13 -0.19 9.17
CA VAL A 112 10.20 0.82 9.12
C VAL A 112 9.63 2.24 9.12
N ALA A 113 8.57 2.50 8.35
CA ALA A 113 7.93 3.82 8.36
C ALA A 113 7.30 4.16 9.73
N THR A 114 6.68 3.17 10.39
CA THR A 114 6.13 3.31 11.75
C THR A 114 7.23 3.58 12.77
N ALA A 115 8.28 2.76 12.79
CA ALA A 115 9.44 2.95 13.67
C ALA A 115 10.09 4.33 13.45
N THR A 116 10.19 4.78 12.20
CA THR A 116 10.75 6.09 11.83
C THR A 116 9.94 7.24 12.44
N VAL A 117 8.60 7.21 12.32
CA VAL A 117 7.77 8.30 12.88
C VAL A 117 7.65 8.21 14.39
N CYS A 118 7.75 7.02 14.98
CA CYS A 118 7.80 6.85 16.42
C CYS A 118 9.07 7.43 17.01
N ALA A 119 10.24 7.14 16.40
CA ALA A 119 11.51 7.73 16.79
C ALA A 119 11.49 9.25 16.67
N LEU A 120 10.94 9.78 15.57
CA LEU A 120 10.82 11.23 15.34
C LEU A 120 9.96 11.94 16.39
N LEU A 121 8.86 11.31 16.82
CA LEU A 121 7.84 11.94 17.67
C LEU A 121 7.87 11.46 19.13
N GLY A 122 8.83 10.60 19.49
CA GLY A 122 9.03 10.12 20.87
C GLY A 122 8.00 9.08 21.33
N PHE A 123 7.46 8.26 20.44
CA PHE A 123 6.55 7.16 20.81
C PHE A 123 7.30 5.86 21.10
N GLN A 124 6.79 5.08 22.06
CA GLN A 124 7.14 3.67 22.16
C GLN A 124 6.58 2.93 20.93
N CYS A 125 7.41 2.12 20.25
CA CYS A 125 7.02 1.44 19.02
C CYS A 125 7.16 -0.07 19.16
N VAL A 126 6.08 -0.80 18.89
CA VAL A 126 6.10 -2.27 18.75
C VAL A 126 5.58 -2.65 17.37
N VAL A 127 6.38 -3.39 16.61
CA VAL A 127 6.00 -3.88 15.28
C VAL A 127 5.87 -5.40 15.32
N TYR A 128 4.70 -5.90 14.94
CA TYR A 128 4.41 -7.31 14.76
C TYR A 128 4.75 -7.75 13.33
N MET A 129 5.49 -8.85 13.20
CA MET A 129 5.90 -9.36 11.89
C MET A 129 5.91 -10.89 11.92
N GLY A 130 5.34 -11.52 10.89
CA GLY A 130 5.37 -12.98 10.77
C GLY A 130 6.81 -13.50 10.65
N THR A 131 7.14 -14.62 11.28
CA THR A 131 8.55 -15.07 11.33
C THR A 131 9.10 -15.49 9.97
N GLU A 132 8.26 -15.92 9.03
CA GLU A 132 8.69 -16.17 7.65
C GLU A 132 8.99 -14.85 6.91
N ASP A 133 8.20 -13.80 7.15
CA ASP A 133 8.47 -12.47 6.61
C ASP A 133 9.75 -11.86 7.23
N MET A 134 9.99 -12.05 8.53
CA MET A 134 11.22 -11.62 9.19
C MET A 134 12.46 -12.24 8.55
N ARG A 135 12.41 -13.53 8.23
CA ARG A 135 13.50 -14.24 7.55
C ARG A 135 13.76 -13.67 6.15
N ARG A 136 12.70 -13.45 5.37
CA ARG A 136 12.81 -12.94 3.99
C ARG A 136 13.23 -11.47 3.92
N GLN A 137 12.99 -10.70 4.97
CA GLN A 137 13.12 -9.23 5.00
C GLN A 137 14.02 -8.76 6.15
N GLU A 138 15.08 -9.51 6.43
CA GLU A 138 16.01 -9.28 7.55
C GLU A 138 16.53 -7.83 7.59
N LEU A 139 16.83 -7.23 6.44
CA LEU A 139 17.27 -5.83 6.32
C LEU A 139 16.29 -4.86 6.98
N ASN A 140 14.98 -5.05 6.77
CA ASN A 140 13.98 -4.17 7.36
C ASN A 140 13.76 -4.45 8.85
N VAL A 141 13.92 -5.70 9.30
CA VAL A 141 13.93 -6.03 10.74
C VAL A 141 15.06 -5.28 11.44
N PHE A 142 16.27 -5.32 10.88
CA PHE A 142 17.41 -4.60 11.41
C PHE A 142 17.16 -3.08 11.46
N ARG A 143 16.65 -2.49 10.37
CA ARG A 143 16.32 -1.05 10.31
C ARG A 143 15.30 -0.64 11.38
N MET A 144 14.27 -1.45 11.63
CA MET A 144 13.28 -1.16 12.68
C MET A 144 13.92 -1.15 14.07
N ARG A 145 14.76 -2.15 14.38
CA ARG A 145 15.47 -2.22 15.67
C ARG A 145 16.45 -1.06 15.84
N LEU A 146 17.16 -0.68 14.78
CA LEU A 146 18.06 0.48 14.78
C LEU A 146 17.32 1.79 15.10
N LEU A 147 16.05 1.90 14.68
CA LEU A 147 15.17 3.03 14.99
C LEU A 147 14.55 2.95 16.40
N GLY A 148 14.91 1.95 17.21
CA GLY A 148 14.43 1.78 18.59
C GLY A 148 13.07 1.09 18.72
N ALA A 149 12.54 0.52 17.63
CA ALA A 149 11.30 -0.26 17.72
C ALA A 149 11.56 -1.68 18.23
N GLU A 150 10.66 -2.17 19.08
CA GLU A 150 10.57 -3.60 19.40
C GLU A 150 9.95 -4.34 18.21
N VAL A 151 10.62 -5.36 17.68
CA VAL A 151 10.08 -6.19 16.58
C VAL A 151 9.72 -7.56 17.14
N ARG A 152 8.41 -7.85 17.22
CA ARG A 152 7.85 -9.10 17.75
C ARG A 152 7.52 -10.06 16.62
N GLY A 153 8.14 -11.24 16.66
CA GLY A 153 7.85 -12.34 15.75
C GLY A 153 6.48 -12.96 16.02
N VAL A 154 5.79 -13.38 14.96
CA VAL A 154 4.52 -14.12 15.03
C VAL A 154 4.68 -15.49 14.36
N ASP A 155 4.65 -16.54 15.18
CA ASP A 155 4.87 -17.94 14.77
C ASP A 155 3.59 -18.73 14.50
N SER A 156 2.43 -18.15 14.81
CA SER A 156 1.12 -18.77 14.59
C SER A 156 0.71 -18.75 13.12
N GLY A 157 -0.08 -19.74 12.71
CA GLY A 157 -0.74 -19.75 11.40
C GLY A 157 0.25 -19.82 10.24
N SER A 158 0.05 -18.95 9.24
CA SER A 158 0.91 -18.85 8.06
C SER A 158 2.25 -18.17 8.32
N ARG A 159 2.43 -17.52 9.49
CA ARG A 159 3.64 -16.76 9.85
C ARG A 159 3.93 -15.62 8.90
N THR A 160 2.88 -14.99 8.37
CA THR A 160 2.94 -13.86 7.44
C THR A 160 2.10 -12.68 7.92
N LEU A 161 1.97 -11.63 7.10
CA LEU A 161 1.20 -10.40 7.36
C LEU A 161 -0.19 -10.63 7.98
N LYS A 162 -0.95 -11.64 7.54
CA LYS A 162 -2.29 -11.92 8.09
C LYS A 162 -2.23 -12.17 9.60
N ASP A 163 -1.27 -12.98 10.04
CA ASP A 163 -1.11 -13.37 11.43
C ASP A 163 -0.55 -12.21 12.27
N ALA A 164 0.35 -11.41 11.69
CA ALA A 164 0.85 -10.19 12.31
C ALA A 164 -0.26 -9.17 12.62
N ILE A 165 -1.25 -9.01 11.71
CA ILE A 165 -2.41 -8.15 11.96
C ILE A 165 -3.25 -8.70 13.12
N ASN A 166 -3.47 -10.02 13.17
CA ASN A 166 -4.26 -10.64 14.23
C ASN A 166 -3.63 -10.37 15.60
N GLU A 167 -2.31 -10.52 15.74
CA GLU A 167 -1.59 -10.25 16.99
C GLU A 167 -1.56 -8.75 17.33
N ALA A 168 -1.38 -7.87 16.34
CA ALA A 168 -1.48 -6.42 16.57
C ALA A 168 -2.88 -6.00 17.05
N MET A 169 -3.94 -6.58 16.46
CA MET A 169 -5.32 -6.34 16.91
C MET A 169 -5.54 -6.85 18.34
N ARG A 170 -5.01 -8.03 18.71
CA ARG A 170 -5.09 -8.56 20.07
C ARG A 170 -4.41 -7.66 21.09
N ASP A 171 -3.19 -7.19 20.80
CA ASP A 171 -2.50 -6.21 21.64
C ASP A 171 -3.34 -4.94 21.79
N TRP A 172 -3.92 -4.45 20.69
CA TRP A 172 -4.71 -3.24 20.71
C TRP A 172 -5.91 -3.35 21.65
N VAL A 173 -6.63 -4.48 21.61
CA VAL A 173 -7.79 -4.75 22.49
C VAL A 173 -7.37 -4.64 23.96
N THR A 174 -6.20 -5.18 24.32
CA THR A 174 -5.68 -5.16 25.69
C THR A 174 -5.19 -3.78 26.12
N ASN A 175 -4.60 -3.00 25.21
CA ASN A 175 -3.88 -1.75 25.52
C ASN A 175 -4.53 -0.47 24.95
N VAL A 176 -5.83 -0.54 24.65
CA VAL A 176 -6.59 0.45 23.86
C VAL A 176 -6.50 1.89 24.37
N ARG A 177 -6.38 2.08 25.70
CA ARG A 177 -6.36 3.40 26.34
C ARG A 177 -5.09 4.18 26.01
N THR A 178 -3.94 3.52 26.00
CA THR A 178 -2.62 4.14 25.87
C THR A 178 -2.00 3.98 24.49
N THR A 179 -2.56 3.10 23.66
CA THR A 179 -1.97 2.64 22.40
C THR A 179 -2.77 3.07 21.19
N HIS A 180 -2.10 3.62 20.18
CA HIS A 180 -2.65 3.77 18.83
C HIS A 180 -2.23 2.60 17.96
N TYR A 181 -3.18 2.01 17.24
CA TYR A 181 -2.87 1.01 16.22
C TYR A 181 -2.65 1.71 14.87
N LEU A 182 -1.40 1.77 14.41
CA LEU A 182 -1.03 2.38 13.15
C LEU A 182 -1.16 1.37 12.01
N LEU A 183 -2.40 1.19 11.53
CA LEU A 183 -2.72 0.25 10.45
C LEU A 183 -2.13 0.73 9.10
N GLY A 184 -1.51 -0.19 8.35
CA GLY A 184 -0.63 0.15 7.23
C GLY A 184 -1.25 0.24 5.84
N SER A 185 -2.55 0.06 5.68
CA SER A 185 -3.23 0.15 4.39
C SER A 185 -4.68 0.60 4.50
N VAL A 186 -5.40 0.72 3.38
CA VAL A 186 -6.84 1.04 3.37
C VAL A 186 -7.70 -0.19 3.68
N LEU A 187 -7.32 -0.91 4.73
CA LEU A 187 -8.00 -2.06 5.30
C LEU A 187 -8.54 -1.66 6.69
N GLY A 188 -9.07 -2.63 7.43
CA GLY A 188 -9.56 -2.39 8.78
C GLY A 188 -10.93 -1.74 8.82
N ALA A 189 -11.49 -1.69 10.02
CA ALA A 189 -12.76 -1.01 10.29
C ALA A 189 -12.67 0.50 10.02
N HIS A 190 -13.79 1.11 9.66
CA HIS A 190 -13.89 2.57 9.63
C HIS A 190 -13.45 3.17 10.99
N PRO A 191 -12.56 4.18 11.04
CA PRO A 191 -12.23 5.12 9.96
C PRO A 191 -11.02 4.79 9.09
N TYR A 192 -10.29 3.68 9.32
CA TYR A 192 -9.00 3.42 8.68
C TYR A 192 -9.02 3.52 7.15
N PRO A 193 -9.95 2.88 6.39
CA PRO A 193 -9.92 2.98 4.93
C PRO A 193 -10.02 4.41 4.40
N THR A 194 -10.86 5.24 5.03
CA THR A 194 -11.05 6.65 4.64
C THR A 194 -9.84 7.50 5.03
N MET A 195 -9.35 7.33 6.26
CA MET A 195 -8.24 8.09 6.81
C MET A 195 -6.93 7.80 6.07
N VAL A 196 -6.60 6.53 5.90
CA VAL A 196 -5.35 6.10 5.24
C VAL A 196 -5.34 6.55 3.77
N ARG A 197 -6.48 6.49 3.07
CA ARG A 197 -6.62 7.06 1.72
C ARG A 197 -6.34 8.56 1.72
N ASP A 198 -6.95 9.31 2.63
CA ASP A 198 -6.82 10.77 2.66
C ASP A 198 -5.34 11.18 2.90
N PHE A 199 -4.60 10.43 3.74
CA PHE A 199 -3.15 10.64 3.90
C PHE A 199 -2.31 10.22 2.68
N HIS A 200 -2.77 9.29 1.86
CA HIS A 200 -2.12 8.94 0.60
C HIS A 200 -2.58 9.77 -0.61
N ARG A 201 -3.65 10.57 -0.50
CA ARG A 201 -4.20 11.37 -1.60
C ARG A 201 -3.19 12.36 -2.18
N VAL A 202 -2.18 12.76 -1.40
CA VAL A 202 -1.08 13.60 -1.87
C VAL A 202 -0.41 13.06 -3.14
N ILE A 203 -0.36 11.73 -3.32
CA ILE A 203 0.21 11.07 -4.49
C ILE A 203 -0.53 11.47 -5.77
N GLY A 204 -1.87 11.33 -5.76
CA GLY A 204 -2.74 11.66 -6.89
C GLY A 204 -2.76 13.16 -7.18
N ARG A 205 -2.83 14.00 -6.14
CA ARG A 205 -2.78 15.47 -6.27
C ARG A 205 -1.52 15.93 -6.99
N GLU A 206 -0.36 15.43 -6.57
CA GLU A 206 0.92 15.76 -7.20
C GLU A 206 1.00 15.21 -8.62
N ALA A 207 0.67 13.93 -8.83
CA ALA A 207 0.72 13.30 -10.16
C ALA A 207 -0.15 14.06 -11.17
N ARG A 208 -1.36 14.50 -10.76
CA ARG A 208 -2.26 15.30 -11.59
C ARG A 208 -1.66 16.66 -11.95
N ALA A 209 -1.12 17.40 -10.98
CA ALA A 209 -0.49 18.68 -11.25
C ALA A 209 0.75 18.53 -12.17
N GLN A 210 1.56 17.51 -11.92
CA GLN A 210 2.78 17.23 -12.66
C GLN A 210 2.50 16.81 -14.10
N ILE A 211 1.50 15.95 -14.35
CA ILE A 211 1.20 15.50 -15.72
C ILE A 211 0.56 16.59 -16.56
N LEU A 212 -0.32 17.42 -15.96
CA LEU A 212 -0.88 18.58 -16.64
C LEU A 212 0.22 19.59 -17.02
N LYS A 213 1.21 19.79 -16.15
CA LYS A 213 2.38 20.63 -16.45
C LYS A 213 3.25 20.06 -17.58
N ALA A 214 3.47 18.74 -17.58
CA ALA A 214 4.37 18.09 -18.54
C ALA A 214 3.75 17.89 -19.94
N GLU A 215 2.46 17.59 -20.02
CA GLU A 215 1.81 17.11 -21.25
C GLU A 215 0.59 17.94 -21.65
N GLY A 216 0.17 18.93 -20.85
CA GLY A 216 -1.00 19.76 -21.12
C GLY A 216 -2.34 19.02 -21.08
N LYS A 217 -2.35 17.74 -20.70
CA LYS A 217 -3.55 16.87 -20.67
C LYS A 217 -3.45 15.79 -19.60
N LEU A 218 -4.60 15.21 -19.25
CA LEU A 218 -4.68 14.08 -18.33
C LEU A 218 -4.18 12.78 -18.97
N PRO A 219 -3.71 11.80 -18.17
CA PRO A 219 -3.22 10.53 -18.68
C PRO A 219 -4.34 9.66 -19.25
N THR A 220 -4.02 8.80 -20.20
CA THR A 220 -4.97 7.79 -20.71
C THR A 220 -5.21 6.70 -19.67
N ALA A 221 -4.18 6.31 -18.92
CA ALA A 221 -4.29 5.32 -17.85
C ALA A 221 -3.35 5.59 -16.67
N ILE A 222 -3.75 5.13 -15.49
CA ILE A 222 -2.94 5.09 -14.27
C ILE A 222 -2.90 3.66 -13.76
N LEU A 223 -1.69 3.13 -13.55
CA LEU A 223 -1.44 1.77 -13.09
C LEU A 223 -0.81 1.81 -11.70
N ALA A 224 -1.29 0.96 -10.79
CA ALA A 224 -0.74 0.82 -9.45
C ALA A 224 -0.95 -0.60 -8.93
N CYS A 225 0.00 -1.11 -8.15
CA CYS A 225 -0.12 -2.42 -7.54
C CYS A 225 -1.11 -2.40 -6.37
N VAL A 226 -1.79 -3.52 -6.10
CA VAL A 226 -2.85 -3.60 -5.10
C VAL A 226 -2.59 -4.80 -4.19
N GLY A 227 -2.07 -4.53 -3.00
CA GLY A 227 -2.18 -5.42 -1.84
C GLY A 227 -3.47 -5.06 -1.10
N GLY A 228 -3.35 -4.42 0.07
CA GLY A 228 -4.50 -3.77 0.71
C GLY A 228 -5.01 -2.52 -0.05
N GLY A 229 -4.16 -1.86 -0.86
CA GLY A 229 -4.57 -0.82 -1.81
C GLY A 229 -4.25 0.65 -1.45
N SER A 230 -3.45 0.91 -0.42
CA SER A 230 -3.13 2.28 0.04
C SER A 230 -2.46 3.15 -1.03
N ASN A 231 -1.44 2.63 -1.72
CA ASN A 231 -0.76 3.36 -2.80
C ASN A 231 -1.69 3.61 -4.00
N SER A 232 -2.47 2.60 -4.39
CA SER A 232 -3.33 2.63 -5.58
C SER A 232 -4.47 3.61 -5.38
N ILE A 233 -5.18 3.55 -4.26
CA ILE A 233 -6.24 4.54 -4.00
C ILE A 233 -5.66 5.95 -3.85
N GLY A 234 -4.47 6.09 -3.25
CA GLY A 234 -3.79 7.37 -3.12
C GLY A 234 -3.50 8.07 -4.45
N ILE A 235 -3.04 7.32 -5.46
CA ILE A 235 -2.84 7.87 -6.80
C ILE A 235 -4.14 7.97 -7.62
N PHE A 236 -5.11 7.08 -7.41
CA PHE A 236 -6.37 7.08 -8.16
C PHE A 236 -7.33 8.18 -7.75
N TYR A 237 -7.34 8.58 -6.46
CA TYR A 237 -8.45 9.32 -5.87
C TYR A 237 -8.81 10.61 -6.62
N ASP A 238 -7.81 11.44 -6.94
CA ASP A 238 -8.02 12.70 -7.66
C ASP A 238 -8.40 12.54 -9.14
N PHE A 239 -8.38 11.31 -9.66
CA PHE A 239 -8.80 10.96 -11.02
C PHE A 239 -10.14 10.19 -11.04
N ILE A 240 -10.73 9.82 -9.91
CA ILE A 240 -11.99 9.06 -9.86
C ILE A 240 -13.13 9.75 -10.63
N LYS A 241 -13.17 11.09 -10.64
CA LYS A 241 -14.18 11.84 -11.40
C LYS A 241 -13.87 11.93 -12.90
N ASP A 242 -12.60 11.80 -13.29
CA ASP A 242 -12.15 11.88 -14.68
C ASP A 242 -12.42 10.55 -15.42
N LYS A 243 -13.67 10.35 -15.89
CA LYS A 243 -14.13 9.06 -16.46
C LYS A 243 -13.32 8.58 -17.68
N ARG A 244 -12.62 9.48 -18.37
CA ARG A 244 -11.74 9.14 -19.51
C ARG A 244 -10.38 8.55 -19.07
N VAL A 245 -9.98 8.78 -17.82
CA VAL A 245 -8.75 8.24 -17.24
C VAL A 245 -9.03 6.83 -16.72
N LYS A 246 -8.41 5.83 -17.35
CA LYS A 246 -8.50 4.43 -16.91
C LYS A 246 -7.71 4.24 -15.63
N LEU A 247 -8.33 3.66 -14.61
CA LEU A 247 -7.68 3.32 -13.34
C LEU A 247 -7.49 1.81 -13.31
N VAL A 248 -6.24 1.35 -13.24
CA VAL A 248 -5.91 -0.07 -13.36
C VAL A 248 -5.14 -0.52 -12.11
N GLY A 249 -5.80 -1.29 -11.26
CA GLY A 249 -5.17 -1.96 -10.13
C GLY A 249 -4.55 -3.30 -10.54
N VAL A 250 -3.33 -3.58 -10.09
CA VAL A 250 -2.64 -4.84 -10.39
C VAL A 250 -2.41 -5.65 -9.12
N GLU A 251 -3.14 -6.75 -8.98
CA GLU A 251 -2.99 -7.70 -7.88
C GLU A 251 -1.87 -8.71 -8.15
N ALA A 252 -1.41 -9.42 -7.11
CA ALA A 252 -0.43 -10.48 -7.26
C ALA A 252 -1.10 -11.77 -7.77
N GLY A 253 -0.75 -12.16 -8.98
CA GLY A 253 -1.18 -13.41 -9.61
C GLY A 253 -0.38 -14.63 -9.15
N GLY A 254 0.65 -14.43 -8.31
CA GLY A 254 1.43 -15.50 -7.71
C GLY A 254 2.03 -16.47 -8.73
N ARG A 255 2.02 -17.76 -8.36
CA ARG A 255 2.57 -18.86 -9.15
C ARG A 255 1.51 -19.70 -9.86
N GLY A 256 0.22 -19.46 -9.59
CA GLY A 256 -0.89 -20.17 -10.23
C GLY A 256 -2.26 -19.56 -9.91
N HIS A 257 -3.32 -20.12 -10.49
CA HIS A 257 -4.69 -19.62 -10.34
C HIS A 257 -5.50 -20.33 -9.24
N ALA A 258 -4.94 -21.38 -8.64
CA ALA A 258 -5.60 -22.08 -7.55
C ALA A 258 -5.55 -21.27 -6.25
N LEU A 259 -6.57 -21.42 -5.42
CA LEU A 259 -6.60 -20.82 -4.08
C LEU A 259 -5.36 -21.27 -3.29
N GLY A 260 -4.64 -20.32 -2.68
CA GLY A 260 -3.34 -20.59 -2.05
C GLY A 260 -2.12 -20.25 -2.92
N GLU A 261 -2.29 -20.14 -4.23
CA GLU A 261 -1.19 -19.96 -5.20
C GLU A 261 -1.06 -18.52 -5.73
N HIS A 262 -1.94 -17.63 -5.29
CA HIS A 262 -1.97 -16.21 -5.64
C HIS A 262 -2.54 -15.34 -4.51
N ALA A 263 -2.49 -14.03 -4.69
CA ALA A 263 -3.19 -13.04 -3.86
C ALA A 263 -4.08 -12.11 -4.70
N ALA A 264 -4.61 -12.56 -5.85
CA ALA A 264 -5.59 -11.84 -6.66
C ALA A 264 -7.03 -12.03 -6.13
N ARG A 265 -7.57 -11.08 -5.36
CA ARG A 265 -8.88 -11.21 -4.70
C ARG A 265 -10.05 -11.17 -5.68
N PHE A 266 -9.91 -10.46 -6.80
CA PHE A 266 -10.99 -10.42 -7.80
C PHE A 266 -10.94 -11.60 -8.77
N HIS A 267 -9.95 -12.48 -8.64
CA HIS A 267 -9.83 -13.73 -9.37
C HIS A 267 -9.93 -14.91 -8.39
N GLY A 268 -11.17 -15.28 -8.05
CA GLY A 268 -11.44 -16.41 -7.13
C GLY A 268 -11.83 -16.01 -5.71
N GLY A 269 -11.80 -14.72 -5.35
CA GLY A 269 -12.35 -14.24 -4.08
C GLY A 269 -13.83 -13.91 -4.15
N SER A 270 -14.45 -13.78 -2.98
CA SER A 270 -15.87 -13.45 -2.81
C SER A 270 -16.05 -12.43 -1.68
N PRO A 271 -17.19 -11.72 -1.63
CA PRO A 271 -17.48 -10.81 -0.54
C PRO A 271 -17.48 -11.52 0.82
N GLY A 272 -16.81 -10.93 1.81
CA GLY A 272 -16.66 -11.48 3.15
C GLY A 272 -16.14 -10.44 4.14
N VAL A 273 -16.09 -10.81 5.41
CA VAL A 273 -15.57 -9.96 6.48
C VAL A 273 -14.20 -10.46 6.89
N LEU A 274 -13.20 -9.57 6.85
CA LEU A 274 -11.87 -9.86 7.40
C LEU A 274 -11.34 -8.64 8.15
N GLN A 275 -10.85 -8.86 9.36
CA GLN A 275 -10.12 -7.87 10.17
C GLN A 275 -10.80 -6.50 10.23
N GLY A 276 -12.12 -6.48 10.50
CA GLY A 276 -12.87 -5.26 10.75
C GLY A 276 -13.66 -4.69 9.57
N THR A 277 -13.50 -5.22 8.36
CA THR A 277 -14.15 -4.66 7.16
C THR A 277 -14.82 -5.72 6.28
N TYR A 278 -15.96 -5.37 5.69
CA TYR A 278 -16.59 -6.14 4.62
C TYR A 278 -16.01 -5.73 3.27
N SER A 279 -15.44 -6.69 2.53
CA SER A 279 -14.78 -6.48 1.24
C SER A 279 -14.69 -7.80 0.46
N TYR A 280 -13.95 -7.83 -0.65
CA TYR A 280 -13.56 -9.10 -1.28
C TYR A 280 -12.44 -9.78 -0.48
N VAL A 281 -12.56 -11.10 -0.36
CA VAL A 281 -11.65 -11.96 0.40
C VAL A 281 -11.43 -13.27 -0.36
N LEU A 282 -10.21 -13.80 -0.34
CA LEU A 282 -9.92 -15.17 -0.75
C LEU A 282 -10.32 -16.11 0.39
N GLN A 283 -11.36 -16.90 0.18
CA GLN A 283 -11.92 -17.82 1.16
C GLN A 283 -12.43 -19.08 0.48
N ASP A 284 -12.45 -20.18 1.23
CA ASP A 284 -13.01 -21.44 0.74
C ASP A 284 -14.56 -21.46 0.80
N LYS A 285 -15.16 -22.59 0.42
CA LYS A 285 -16.62 -22.76 0.41
C LYS A 285 -17.26 -22.68 1.80
N ALA A 286 -16.49 -22.90 2.87
CA ALA A 286 -16.93 -22.79 4.26
C ALA A 286 -16.70 -21.38 4.84
N GLY A 287 -16.19 -20.44 4.04
CA GLY A 287 -15.87 -19.08 4.48
C GLY A 287 -14.57 -18.99 5.28
N GLN A 288 -13.71 -20.02 5.26
CA GLN A 288 -12.40 -19.95 5.89
C GLN A 288 -11.44 -19.15 5.02
N ILE A 289 -10.68 -18.26 5.65
CA ILE A 289 -9.71 -17.41 4.95
C ILE A 289 -8.60 -18.27 4.37
N ALA A 290 -8.44 -18.20 3.06
CA ALA A 290 -7.45 -18.97 2.34
C ALA A 290 -6.02 -18.49 2.63
N ALA A 291 -5.06 -19.40 2.47
CA ALA A 291 -3.67 -19.02 2.27
C ALA A 291 -3.50 -18.24 0.95
N THR A 292 -2.40 -17.52 0.84
CA THR A 292 -2.05 -16.76 -0.36
C THR A 292 -0.58 -16.97 -0.71
N HIS A 293 -0.22 -16.60 -1.94
CA HIS A 293 1.17 -16.60 -2.38
C HIS A 293 1.46 -15.39 -3.27
N SER A 294 2.62 -14.78 -3.04
CA SER A 294 3.30 -13.91 -4.00
C SER A 294 4.79 -13.85 -3.69
N VAL A 295 5.60 -13.64 -4.72
CA VAL A 295 7.01 -13.26 -4.56
C VAL A 295 7.17 -11.91 -3.82
N SER A 296 6.11 -11.09 -3.80
CA SER A 296 6.08 -9.80 -3.12
C SER A 296 5.27 -9.85 -1.82
N ALA A 297 5.97 -9.84 -0.68
CA ALA A 297 5.33 -9.88 0.64
C ALA A 297 4.33 -8.73 0.89
N GLY A 298 4.49 -7.57 0.25
CA GLY A 298 3.56 -6.45 0.38
C GLY A 298 2.23 -6.62 -0.38
N LEU A 299 2.13 -7.59 -1.29
CA LEU A 299 0.92 -7.93 -2.03
C LEU A 299 0.27 -9.24 -1.54
N ASP A 300 1.01 -10.05 -0.78
CA ASP A 300 0.61 -11.36 -0.25
C ASP A 300 -0.39 -11.22 0.90
N TYR A 301 -1.64 -10.89 0.56
CA TYR A 301 -2.70 -10.65 1.52
C TYR A 301 -4.07 -11.06 0.95
N PRO A 302 -4.93 -11.75 1.72
CA PRO A 302 -6.15 -12.38 1.21
C PRO A 302 -7.33 -11.43 1.02
N SER A 303 -7.24 -10.15 1.40
CA SER A 303 -8.33 -9.19 1.22
C SER A 303 -7.87 -7.90 0.53
N ILE A 304 -8.81 -7.02 0.20
CA ILE A 304 -8.57 -5.78 -0.51
C ILE A 304 -9.37 -4.66 0.12
N GLY A 305 -8.89 -3.41 0.05
CA GLY A 305 -9.60 -2.27 0.63
C GLY A 305 -11.04 -2.11 0.11
N PRO A 306 -12.00 -1.74 0.98
CA PRO A 306 -13.42 -1.70 0.60
C PRO A 306 -13.75 -0.66 -0.48
N GLU A 307 -12.99 0.44 -0.56
CA GLU A 307 -13.16 1.41 -1.64
C GLU A 307 -12.69 0.85 -2.99
N HIS A 308 -11.71 -0.05 -3.01
CA HIS A 308 -11.31 -0.75 -4.22
C HIS A 308 -12.39 -1.74 -4.69
N ALA A 309 -13.01 -2.49 -3.75
CA ALA A 309 -14.16 -3.34 -4.03
C ALA A 309 -15.31 -2.54 -4.65
N TRP A 310 -15.63 -1.38 -4.08
CA TRP A 310 -16.64 -0.47 -4.64
C TRP A 310 -16.25 0.07 -6.03
N LEU A 311 -15.00 0.47 -6.23
CA LEU A 311 -14.51 0.96 -7.52
C LEU A 311 -14.58 -0.11 -8.62
N LYS A 312 -14.36 -1.39 -8.27
CA LYS A 312 -14.51 -2.51 -9.19
C LYS A 312 -15.97 -2.65 -9.62
N ASP A 313 -16.88 -2.78 -8.65
CA ASP A 313 -18.26 -3.13 -8.93
C ASP A 313 -19.05 -1.97 -9.56
N SER A 314 -18.67 -0.73 -9.24
CA SER A 314 -19.13 0.46 -9.95
C SER A 314 -18.49 0.63 -11.34
N LYS A 315 -17.64 -0.31 -11.76
CA LYS A 315 -16.89 -0.31 -13.04
C LYS A 315 -16.03 0.94 -13.24
N ARG A 316 -15.67 1.62 -12.14
CA ARG A 316 -14.81 2.81 -12.22
C ARG A 316 -13.33 2.44 -12.37
N ALA A 317 -12.89 1.36 -11.72
CA ALA A 317 -11.53 0.86 -11.85
C ALA A 317 -11.55 -0.59 -12.37
N GLU A 318 -10.55 -0.90 -13.19
CA GLU A 318 -10.25 -2.24 -13.67
C GLU A 318 -9.21 -2.87 -12.74
N TYR A 319 -9.33 -4.17 -12.48
CA TYR A 319 -8.34 -4.92 -11.73
C TYR A 319 -7.90 -6.14 -12.51
N VAL A 320 -6.59 -6.31 -12.59
CA VAL A 320 -5.91 -7.42 -13.27
C VAL A 320 -4.85 -7.99 -12.34
N SER A 321 -4.21 -9.09 -12.72
CA SER A 321 -3.13 -9.71 -11.96
C SER A 321 -1.87 -9.90 -12.81
N ALA A 322 -0.71 -9.83 -12.15
CA ALA A 322 0.58 -10.18 -12.74
C ALA A 322 1.21 -11.33 -11.96
N SER A 323 1.71 -12.36 -12.65
CA SER A 323 2.39 -13.48 -12.00
C SER A 323 3.76 -13.07 -11.45
N ASP A 324 4.30 -13.87 -10.54
CA ASP A 324 5.61 -13.64 -9.94
C ASP A 324 6.72 -13.54 -11.00
N THR A 325 6.71 -14.42 -12.00
CA THR A 325 7.63 -14.38 -13.13
C THR A 325 7.55 -13.05 -13.89
N LYS A 326 6.33 -12.55 -14.15
CA LYS A 326 6.15 -11.28 -14.85
C LYS A 326 6.58 -10.07 -14.02
N ALA A 327 6.40 -10.11 -12.70
CA ALA A 327 6.92 -9.08 -11.82
C ALA A 327 8.46 -9.06 -11.80
N LEU A 328 9.11 -10.23 -11.75
CA LEU A 328 10.58 -10.35 -11.80
C LEU A 328 11.16 -9.87 -13.14
N GLU A 329 10.54 -10.25 -14.26
CA GLU A 329 10.89 -9.75 -15.60
C GLU A 329 10.76 -8.22 -15.67
N ALA A 330 9.66 -7.67 -15.14
CA ALA A 330 9.39 -6.23 -15.13
C ALA A 330 10.36 -5.45 -14.25
N CYS A 331 10.74 -6.00 -13.10
CA CYS A 331 11.78 -5.44 -12.23
C CYS A 331 13.12 -5.34 -13.00
N THR A 332 13.54 -6.44 -13.62
CA THR A 332 14.76 -6.50 -14.43
C THR A 332 14.72 -5.54 -15.61
N LEU A 333 13.57 -5.44 -16.28
CA LEU A 333 13.37 -4.50 -17.37
C LEU A 333 13.59 -3.06 -16.91
N LEU A 334 12.90 -2.63 -15.85
CA LEU A 334 12.98 -1.26 -15.36
C LEU A 334 14.39 -0.91 -14.89
N ALA A 335 15.07 -1.85 -14.23
CA ALA A 335 16.47 -1.68 -13.82
C ALA A 335 17.39 -1.47 -15.02
N ARG A 336 17.25 -2.29 -16.08
CA ARG A 336 18.10 -2.21 -17.28
C ARG A 336 17.76 -1.05 -18.21
N THR A 337 16.52 -0.55 -18.19
CA THR A 337 16.11 0.56 -19.05
C THR A 337 16.31 1.90 -18.39
N GLU A 338 15.99 2.04 -17.11
CA GLU A 338 15.91 3.33 -16.42
C GLU A 338 16.86 3.45 -15.22
N GLY A 339 17.61 2.39 -14.87
CA GLY A 339 18.47 2.41 -13.68
C GLY A 339 17.68 2.47 -12.37
N ILE A 340 16.41 2.08 -12.39
CA ILE A 340 15.52 2.07 -11.22
C ILE A 340 15.27 0.63 -10.83
N ILE A 341 15.65 0.24 -9.62
CA ILE A 341 15.30 -1.06 -9.03
C ILE A 341 14.00 -0.86 -8.22
N PRO A 342 12.82 -1.21 -8.78
CA PRO A 342 11.57 -1.02 -8.08
C PRO A 342 11.41 -2.07 -6.99
N ALA A 343 10.60 -1.77 -5.97
CA ALA A 343 10.07 -2.83 -5.11
C ALA A 343 9.26 -3.84 -5.94
N LEU A 344 9.30 -5.12 -5.57
CA LEU A 344 8.57 -6.18 -6.29
C LEU A 344 7.06 -5.91 -6.34
N GLU A 345 6.51 -5.21 -5.35
CA GLU A 345 5.13 -4.73 -5.36
C GLU A 345 4.89 -3.84 -6.60
N SER A 346 5.71 -2.81 -6.77
CA SER A 346 5.64 -1.86 -7.88
C SER A 346 5.90 -2.53 -9.22
N ALA A 347 6.76 -3.55 -9.24
CA ALA A 347 7.08 -4.30 -10.45
C ALA A 347 5.85 -5.02 -11.05
N HIS A 348 4.84 -5.38 -10.24
CA HIS A 348 3.56 -5.89 -10.75
C HIS A 348 2.84 -4.85 -11.62
N ALA A 349 2.81 -3.59 -11.19
CA ALA A 349 2.23 -2.50 -12.00
C ALA A 349 3.00 -2.29 -13.31
N VAL A 350 4.33 -2.43 -13.26
CA VAL A 350 5.20 -2.35 -14.45
C VAL A 350 4.98 -3.56 -15.38
N ALA A 351 4.71 -4.75 -14.85
CA ALA A 351 4.39 -5.93 -15.66
C ALA A 351 3.12 -5.70 -16.50
N GLU A 352 2.08 -5.09 -15.93
CA GLU A 352 0.88 -4.75 -16.69
C GLU A 352 1.14 -3.61 -17.70
N LEU A 353 1.99 -2.64 -17.36
CA LEU A 353 2.43 -1.60 -18.30
C LEU A 353 3.07 -2.23 -19.54
N VAL A 354 3.95 -3.23 -19.38
CA VAL A 354 4.63 -3.93 -20.49
C VAL A 354 3.62 -4.59 -21.44
N LYS A 355 2.51 -5.11 -20.91
CA LYS A 355 1.43 -5.72 -21.71
C LYS A 355 0.59 -4.68 -22.46
N ARG A 356 0.33 -3.53 -21.84
CA ARG A 356 -0.60 -2.51 -22.37
C ARG A 356 0.07 -1.49 -23.29
N ALA A 357 1.21 -0.93 -22.87
CA ALA A 357 1.82 0.21 -23.54
C ALA A 357 2.10 -0.01 -25.04
N PRO A 358 2.58 -1.18 -25.50
CA PRO A 358 2.82 -1.44 -26.94
C PRO A 358 1.55 -1.41 -27.80
N LYS A 359 0.38 -1.61 -27.21
CA LYS A 359 -0.92 -1.63 -27.89
C LYS A 359 -1.62 -0.26 -27.90
N MET A 360 -0.99 0.74 -27.28
CA MET A 360 -1.52 2.10 -27.15
C MET A 360 -0.88 3.02 -28.19
N LYS A 361 -1.54 4.15 -28.47
CA LYS A 361 -1.02 5.14 -29.42
C LYS A 361 0.18 5.84 -28.80
N LYS A 362 1.14 6.27 -29.62
CA LYS A 362 2.30 7.07 -29.17
C LYS A 362 1.92 8.39 -28.48
N SER A 363 0.72 8.90 -28.74
CA SER A 363 0.15 10.08 -28.09
C SER A 363 -0.56 9.80 -26.77
N ASP A 364 -0.81 8.53 -26.43
CA ASP A 364 -1.36 8.14 -25.14
C ASP A 364 -0.31 8.30 -24.03
N ILE A 365 -0.79 8.50 -22.81
CA ILE A 365 0.05 8.68 -21.63
C ILE A 365 -0.36 7.66 -20.58
N VAL A 366 0.63 6.98 -20.00
CA VAL A 366 0.45 6.06 -18.88
C VAL A 366 1.28 6.53 -17.70
N ILE A 367 0.64 6.70 -16.54
CA ILE A 367 1.34 6.89 -15.27
C ILE A 367 1.39 5.54 -14.54
N VAL A 368 2.56 5.16 -14.06
CA VAL A 368 2.74 4.02 -13.16
C VAL A 368 3.19 4.52 -11.79
N ASN A 369 2.52 4.06 -10.73
CA ASN A 369 2.96 4.36 -9.37
C ASN A 369 4.10 3.43 -8.95
N ILE A 370 5.32 3.96 -8.85
CA ILE A 370 6.46 3.23 -8.29
C ILE A 370 6.41 3.42 -6.77
N SER A 371 5.61 2.56 -6.15
CA SER A 371 5.17 2.67 -4.76
C SER A 371 6.30 2.56 -3.70
N GLY A 372 7.47 2.06 -4.10
CA GLY A 372 8.64 1.89 -3.25
C GLY A 372 9.85 1.36 -4.01
N ARG A 373 11.04 1.47 -3.40
CA ARG A 373 12.32 0.98 -3.93
C ARG A 373 12.62 -0.47 -3.54
N GLY A 374 13.40 -1.14 -4.39
CA GLY A 374 13.65 -2.59 -4.30
C GLY A 374 14.83 -3.01 -3.42
N ASP A 375 15.45 -2.12 -2.63
CA ASP A 375 16.59 -2.50 -1.76
C ASP A 375 16.26 -3.69 -0.86
N LYS A 376 15.03 -3.71 -0.32
CA LYS A 376 14.54 -4.80 0.53
C LYS A 376 14.38 -6.14 -0.20
N ASP A 377 14.25 -6.10 -1.52
CA ASP A 377 13.97 -7.25 -2.35
C ASP A 377 15.26 -7.85 -2.94
N VAL A 378 16.43 -7.26 -2.71
CA VAL A 378 17.71 -7.73 -3.28
C VAL A 378 18.01 -9.19 -2.94
N GLY A 379 17.69 -9.63 -1.71
CA GLY A 379 17.83 -11.04 -1.32
C GLY A 379 16.97 -11.97 -2.19
N ILE A 380 15.69 -11.62 -2.35
CA ILE A 380 14.75 -12.36 -3.21
C ILE A 380 15.20 -12.33 -4.66
N LEU A 381 15.60 -11.16 -5.18
CA LEU A 381 16.08 -10.99 -6.54
C LEU A 381 17.33 -11.83 -6.81
N ARG A 382 18.26 -11.94 -5.86
CA ARG A 382 19.46 -12.77 -5.97
C ARG A 382 19.13 -14.26 -6.06
N GLU A 383 18.10 -14.71 -5.34
CA GLU A 383 17.66 -16.11 -5.39
C GLU A 383 16.88 -16.45 -6.67
N GLN A 384 16.08 -15.51 -7.15
CA GLN A 384 15.15 -15.73 -8.26
C GLN A 384 15.72 -15.41 -9.64
N LEU A 385 16.70 -14.50 -9.73
CA LEU A 385 17.33 -14.11 -10.99
C LEU A 385 18.68 -14.82 -11.15
N LYS A 386 18.89 -15.40 -12.34
CA LYS A 386 20.18 -15.92 -12.78
C LYS A 386 20.81 -14.88 -13.70
N PHE A 387 21.97 -14.33 -13.32
CA PHE A 387 22.74 -13.39 -14.12
C PHE A 387 23.90 -14.07 -14.82
#